data_AF-A0A6I0BQU6-F1
#
_entry.id   AF-A0A6I0BQU6-F1
#
_cell.length_a   1.000
_cell.length_b   1.000
_cell.length_c   1.000
_cell.angle_alpha   90.00
_cell.angle_beta   90.00
_cell.angle_gamma   90.00
#
_symmetry.space_group_name_H-M   'P 1'
#
loop_
_entity.id
_entity.type
_entity.pdbx_description
1 polymer ?
#
loop_
_entity_poly.entity_id
_entity_poly.type
_entity_poly.pdbx_seq_one_letter_code
_entity_poly.pdbx_strand_id
1 'polypeptide(L)'
;MKAVTPPPIAPPVMREDSSTGFGQIFASTAIDSIYYAVNIKLISEKIYDTNNWKGNEEFNLKTGPLVLIRATNLVGLNNNYYDYDENQIKKALARYNGKGDKAAEYGEAAYKLYLAFERYNQPARKK
;
A
#
# COMPACT_ATOMS: atom_id res chain seq x y z
N MET A 1 9.37 -22.36 -41.05
CA MET A 1 9.85 -20.96 -40.93
C MET A 1 9.56 -20.47 -39.51
N LYS A 2 10.58 -20.10 -38.73
CA LYS A 2 10.37 -19.39 -37.45
C LYS A 2 10.11 -17.92 -37.77
N ALA A 3 9.01 -17.36 -37.27
CA ALA A 3 8.78 -15.93 -37.37
C ALA A 3 9.87 -15.20 -36.58
N VAL A 4 10.65 -14.35 -37.25
CA VAL A 4 11.59 -13.44 -36.60
C VAL A 4 10.77 -12.20 -36.25
N THR A 5 10.28 -12.13 -35.02
CA THR A 5 9.64 -10.92 -34.52
C THR A 5 10.73 -9.87 -34.24
N PRO A 6 10.60 -8.63 -34.74
CA PRO A 6 11.52 -7.57 -34.38
C PRO A 6 11.53 -7.36 -32.86
N PRO A 7 12.66 -6.95 -32.28
CA PRO A 7 12.74 -6.67 -30.85
C PRO A 7 11.71 -5.59 -30.47
N PRO A 8 11.11 -5.68 -29.27
CA PRO A 8 10.14 -4.71 -28.81
C PRO A 8 10.77 -3.31 -28.80
N ILE A 9 10.09 -2.35 -29.42
CA ILE A 9 10.47 -0.94 -29.39
C ILE A 9 10.09 -0.41 -28.02
N ALA A 10 11.07 0.11 -27.27
CA ALA A 10 10.79 0.73 -25.98
C ALA A 10 9.80 1.89 -26.17
N PRO A 11 8.71 1.98 -25.38
CA PRO A 11 7.80 3.10 -25.48
C PRO A 11 8.56 4.41 -25.16
N PRO A 12 8.30 5.49 -25.92
CA PRO A 12 9.05 6.75 -25.81
C PRO A 12 8.86 7.47 -24.46
N VAL A 13 7.96 6.97 -23.60
CA VAL A 13 7.70 7.50 -22.26
C VAL A 13 7.91 6.36 -21.26
N MET A 14 9.05 6.37 -20.58
CA MET A 14 9.19 5.61 -19.33
C MET A 14 8.38 6.33 -18.25
N ARG A 15 7.45 5.63 -17.60
CA ARG A 15 6.82 6.17 -16.39
C ARG A 15 7.89 6.24 -15.30
N GLU A 16 8.05 7.42 -14.71
CA GLU A 16 9.07 7.65 -13.67
C GLU A 16 8.73 6.97 -12.34
N ASP A 17 7.43 6.73 -12.07
CA ASP A 17 6.97 6.03 -10.88
C ASP A 17 6.28 4.70 -11.24
N SER A 18 6.70 3.63 -10.58
CA SER A 18 6.16 2.28 -10.72
C SER A 18 6.11 1.61 -9.35
N SER A 19 5.09 0.77 -9.15
CA SER A 19 4.96 -0.04 -7.94
C SER A 19 6.07 -1.09 -7.86
N THR A 20 6.67 -1.27 -6.69
CA THR A 20 7.75 -2.26 -6.47
C THR A 20 7.61 -2.99 -5.13
N GLY A 21 8.36 -4.10 -4.95
CA GLY A 21 8.42 -4.88 -3.72
C GLY A 21 7.17 -5.70 -3.38
N PHE A 22 7.15 -6.30 -2.19
CA PHE A 22 6.06 -7.19 -1.73
C PHE A 22 4.70 -6.51 -1.63
N GLY A 23 4.68 -5.25 -1.21
CA GLY A 23 3.49 -4.42 -1.09
C GLY A 23 3.07 -3.72 -2.38
N GLN A 24 3.85 -3.82 -3.47
CA GLN A 24 3.58 -3.13 -4.74
C GLN A 24 3.27 -1.64 -4.53
N ILE A 25 4.20 -0.93 -3.88
CA ILE A 25 4.01 0.48 -3.49
C ILE A 25 4.78 1.38 -4.46
N PHE A 26 4.10 2.42 -4.96
CA PHE A 26 4.71 3.51 -5.74
C PHE A 26 5.60 4.40 -4.84
N ALA A 27 6.66 4.97 -5.41
CA ALA A 27 7.56 5.86 -4.69
C ALA A 27 6.80 7.06 -4.10
N SER A 28 5.96 7.72 -4.91
CA SER A 28 5.15 8.86 -4.49
C SER A 28 4.20 8.51 -3.33
N THR A 29 3.54 7.34 -3.41
CA THR A 29 2.63 6.84 -2.37
C THR A 29 3.36 6.61 -1.05
N ALA A 30 4.55 6.01 -1.11
CA ALA A 30 5.37 5.78 0.09
C ALA A 30 5.78 7.10 0.75
N ILE A 31 6.25 8.07 -0.03
CA ILE A 31 6.67 9.39 0.46
C ILE A 31 5.51 10.15 1.11
N ASP A 32 4.35 10.22 0.45
CA ASP A 32 3.14 10.85 1.03
C ASP A 32 2.73 10.19 2.35
N SER A 33 2.80 8.86 2.41
CA SER A 33 2.41 8.09 3.59
C SER A 33 3.38 8.30 4.76
N ILE A 34 4.69 8.35 4.49
CA ILE A 34 5.71 8.66 5.50
C ILE A 34 5.56 10.10 5.99
N TYR A 35 5.38 11.04 5.07
CA TYR A 35 5.17 12.45 5.41
C TYR A 35 3.93 12.63 6.30
N TYR A 36 2.81 11.98 5.95
CA TYR A 36 1.62 11.96 6.78
C TYR A 36 1.90 11.38 8.17
N ALA A 37 2.56 10.24 8.25
CA ALA A 37 2.89 9.58 9.52
C ALA A 37 3.79 10.44 10.42
N VAL A 38 4.78 11.15 9.86
CA VAL A 38 5.63 12.12 10.57
C VAL A 38 4.78 13.28 11.10
N ASN A 39 3.90 13.85 10.27
CA ASN A 39 3.07 14.98 10.66
C ASN A 39 2.10 14.67 11.81
N ILE A 40 1.53 13.46 11.83
CA ILE A 40 0.68 13.02 12.94
C ILE A 40 1.48 12.49 14.14
N LYS A 41 2.82 12.59 14.09
CA LYS A 41 3.76 12.15 15.14
C LYS A 41 3.69 10.64 15.43
N LEU A 42 3.34 9.84 14.42
CA LEU A 42 3.34 8.38 14.53
C LEU A 42 4.76 7.80 14.46
N ILE A 43 5.62 8.42 13.65
CA ILE A 43 7.03 8.03 13.47
C ILE A 43 7.92 9.28 13.46
N SER A 44 9.22 9.07 13.70
CA SER A 44 10.26 10.09 13.62
C SER A 44 11.24 9.73 12.51
N GLU A 45 10.85 9.97 11.26
CA GLU A 45 11.66 9.68 10.06
C GLU A 45 12.02 10.96 9.30
N LYS A 46 13.07 10.88 8.48
CA LYS A 46 13.40 11.96 7.55
C LYS A 46 12.41 11.98 6.38
N ILE A 47 12.06 13.17 5.92
CA ILE A 47 11.25 13.34 4.70
C ILE A 47 12.15 13.10 3.50
N TYR A 48 11.73 12.21 2.61
CA TYR A 48 12.48 11.79 1.43
C TYR A 48 12.20 12.70 0.21
N ASP A 49 13.21 12.86 -0.65
CA ASP A 49 13.08 13.50 -1.97
C ASP A 49 12.54 12.47 -2.99
N THR A 50 11.50 12.85 -3.72
CA THR A 50 10.85 12.03 -4.76
C THR A 50 11.77 11.67 -5.92
N ASN A 51 12.81 12.46 -6.17
CA ASN A 51 13.69 12.30 -7.32
C ASN A 51 14.82 11.27 -7.11
N ASN A 52 15.03 10.78 -5.88
CA ASN A 52 16.11 9.86 -5.54
C ASN A 52 15.63 8.63 -4.76
N TRP A 53 14.49 8.08 -5.19
CA TRP A 53 13.86 6.96 -4.51
C TRP A 53 14.45 5.61 -4.92
N LYS A 54 15.00 4.86 -3.97
CA LYS A 54 15.39 3.44 -4.13
C LYS A 54 15.02 2.63 -2.89
N GLY A 55 13.77 2.19 -2.82
CA GLY A 55 13.32 1.27 -1.76
C GLY A 55 13.83 -0.15 -2.02
N ASN A 56 14.33 -0.82 -0.98
CA ASN A 56 14.56 -2.27 -0.97
C ASN A 56 13.36 -3.01 -0.34
N GLU A 57 13.42 -4.33 -0.25
CA GLU A 57 12.34 -5.14 0.31
C GLU A 57 12.01 -4.80 1.76
N GLU A 58 13.03 -4.56 2.60
CA GLU A 58 12.85 -4.18 4.00
C GLU A 58 12.11 -2.84 4.12
N PHE A 59 12.49 -1.88 3.29
CA PHE A 59 11.83 -0.58 3.22
C PHE A 59 10.36 -0.73 2.83
N ASN A 60 10.07 -1.58 1.84
CA ASN A 60 8.72 -1.85 1.38
C ASN A 60 7.85 -2.45 2.49
N LEU A 61 8.41 -3.41 3.26
CA LEU A 61 7.73 -4.04 4.39
C LEU A 61 7.42 -3.04 5.51
N LYS A 62 8.35 -2.14 5.85
CA LYS A 62 8.13 -1.08 6.85
C LYS A 62 7.12 -0.03 6.39
N THR A 63 7.03 0.21 5.09
CA THR A 63 6.18 1.26 4.52
C THR A 63 4.74 0.81 4.29
N GLY A 64 4.49 -0.48 4.03
CA GLY A 64 3.14 -1.02 3.82
C GLY A 64 2.12 -0.61 4.90
N PRO A 65 2.44 -0.76 6.20
CA PRO A 65 1.57 -0.30 7.28
C PRO A 65 1.28 1.22 7.24
N LEU A 66 2.26 2.04 6.88
CA LEU A 66 2.09 3.49 6.77
C LEU A 66 1.16 3.86 5.61
N VAL A 67 1.25 3.15 4.48
CA VAL A 67 0.35 3.33 3.34
C VAL A 67 -1.08 2.94 3.72
N LEU A 68 -1.28 1.87 4.50
CA LEU A 68 -2.60 1.52 5.03
C LEU A 68 -3.15 2.62 5.96
N ILE A 69 -2.34 3.13 6.89
CA ILE A 69 -2.71 4.26 7.75
C ILE A 69 -3.07 5.51 6.94
N ARG A 70 -2.33 5.78 5.86
CA ARG A 70 -2.67 6.88 4.96
C ARG A 70 -3.96 6.61 4.20
N ALA A 71 -4.19 5.38 3.77
CA ALA A 71 -5.41 4.97 3.11
C ALA A 71 -6.64 5.18 4.01
N THR A 72 -6.57 4.79 5.30
CA THR A 72 -7.67 4.98 6.25
C THR A 72 -8.00 6.46 6.47
N ASN A 73 -6.98 7.31 6.58
CA ASN A 73 -7.17 8.75 6.64
C ASN A 73 -7.87 9.30 5.38
N LEU A 74 -7.46 8.86 4.19
CA LEU A 74 -8.01 9.33 2.92
C LEU A 74 -9.46 8.92 2.69
N VAL A 75 -9.96 7.91 3.42
CA VAL A 75 -11.38 7.52 3.43
C VAL A 75 -12.14 7.99 4.69
N GLY A 76 -11.52 8.85 5.52
CA GLY A 76 -12.16 9.48 6.66
C GLY A 76 -12.41 8.55 7.85
N LEU A 77 -11.65 7.45 7.98
CA LEU A 77 -11.72 6.57 9.14
C LEU A 77 -10.93 7.14 10.32
N ASN A 78 -11.33 6.76 11.55
CA ASN A 78 -10.64 7.17 12.78
C ASN A 78 -9.28 6.49 12.92
N ASN A 79 -8.48 6.89 13.91
CA ASN A 79 -7.15 6.34 14.17
C ASN A 79 -7.13 5.15 15.16
N ASN A 80 -8.28 4.58 15.51
CA ASN A 80 -8.37 3.37 16.33
C ASN A 80 -8.28 2.11 15.45
N TYR A 81 -7.11 1.92 14.83
CA TYR A 81 -6.88 0.88 13.81
C TYR A 81 -7.12 -0.57 14.28
N TYR A 82 -7.11 -0.80 15.59
CA TYR A 82 -7.32 -2.13 16.18
C TYR A 82 -8.79 -2.51 16.38
N ASP A 83 -9.70 -1.53 16.29
CA ASP A 83 -11.13 -1.68 16.56
C ASP A 83 -11.98 -1.41 15.32
N TYR A 84 -11.39 -1.65 14.14
CA TYR A 84 -12.12 -1.51 12.89
C TYR A 84 -13.08 -2.67 12.70
N ASP A 85 -14.30 -2.34 12.30
CA ASP A 85 -15.26 -3.32 11.79
C ASP A 85 -14.87 -3.79 10.37
N GLU A 86 -15.58 -4.83 9.90
CA GLU A 86 -15.38 -5.38 8.56
C GLU A 86 -15.44 -4.33 7.44
N ASN A 87 -16.39 -3.41 7.49
CA ASN A 87 -16.56 -2.39 6.45
C ASN A 87 -15.40 -1.39 6.48
N GLN A 88 -14.91 -1.04 7.66
CA GLN A 88 -13.77 -0.15 7.83
C GLN A 88 -12.49 -0.81 7.30
N ILE A 89 -12.26 -2.09 7.60
CA ILE A 89 -11.12 -2.86 7.07
C ILE A 89 -11.19 -2.91 5.54
N LYS A 90 -12.33 -3.29 4.97
CA LYS A 90 -12.52 -3.35 3.51
C LYS A 90 -12.29 -2.00 2.83
N LYS A 91 -12.78 -0.91 3.43
CA LYS A 91 -12.54 0.46 2.91
C LYS A 91 -11.05 0.82 2.91
N ALA A 92 -10.32 0.45 3.98
CA ALA A 92 -8.88 0.66 4.05
C ALA A 92 -8.13 -0.13 2.96
N LEU A 93 -8.44 -1.42 2.81
CA LEU A 93 -7.85 -2.30 1.80
C LEU A 93 -8.19 -1.85 0.37
N ALA A 94 -9.43 -1.44 0.13
CA ALA A 94 -9.83 -0.88 -1.15
C ALA A 94 -9.01 0.37 -1.48
N ARG A 95 -8.91 1.30 -0.52
CA ARG A 95 -8.19 2.55 -0.75
C ARG A 95 -6.68 2.34 -0.96
N TYR A 96 -6.09 1.33 -0.32
CA TYR A 96 -4.71 0.91 -0.57
C TYR A 96 -4.45 0.61 -2.05
N ASN A 97 -5.36 -0.14 -2.68
CA ASN A 97 -5.25 -0.50 -4.10
C ASN A 97 -5.61 0.65 -5.05
N GLY A 98 -6.59 1.51 -4.70
CA GLY A 98 -6.98 2.62 -5.57
C GLY A 98 -8.28 3.31 -5.18
N LYS A 99 -9.08 3.68 -6.18
CA LYS A 99 -10.40 4.31 -6.03
C LYS A 99 -11.40 3.67 -7.02
N GLY A 100 -12.69 3.80 -6.74
CA GLY A 100 -13.78 3.28 -7.60
C GLY A 100 -14.04 1.77 -7.44
N ASP A 101 -14.85 1.22 -8.32
CA ASP A 101 -15.42 -0.14 -8.16
C ASP A 101 -14.37 -1.24 -8.12
N LYS A 102 -13.34 -1.16 -8.97
CA LYS A 102 -12.21 -2.11 -8.94
C LYS A 102 -11.46 -2.12 -7.60
N ALA A 103 -11.39 -0.97 -6.94
CA ALA A 103 -10.79 -0.87 -5.62
C ALA A 103 -11.69 -1.52 -4.57
N ALA A 104 -13.01 -1.35 -4.66
CA ALA A 104 -13.97 -2.02 -3.79
C ALA A 104 -13.89 -3.56 -3.93
N GLU A 105 -13.85 -4.08 -5.16
CA GLU A 105 -13.66 -5.51 -5.45
C GLU A 105 -12.36 -6.04 -4.85
N TYR A 106 -11.26 -5.28 -4.99
CA TYR A 106 -9.99 -5.63 -4.35
C TYR A 106 -10.14 -5.70 -2.83
N GLY A 107 -10.82 -4.72 -2.20
CA GLY A 107 -11.04 -4.70 -0.75
C GLY A 107 -11.79 -5.94 -0.26
N GLU A 108 -12.80 -6.39 -1.00
CA GLU A 108 -13.54 -7.64 -0.72
C GLU A 108 -12.64 -8.87 -0.83
N ALA A 109 -11.83 -8.97 -1.88
CA ALA A 109 -10.92 -10.08 -2.08
C ALA A 109 -9.80 -10.12 -1.01
N ALA A 110 -9.19 -8.97 -0.73
CA ALA A 110 -8.12 -8.83 0.26
C ALA A 110 -8.63 -9.10 1.68
N TYR A 111 -9.88 -8.75 2.00
CA TYR A 111 -10.45 -9.03 3.31
C TYR A 111 -10.56 -10.54 3.60
N LYS A 112 -10.84 -11.36 2.58
CA LYS A 112 -10.84 -12.84 2.73
C LYS A 112 -9.45 -13.37 3.11
N LEU A 113 -8.40 -12.81 2.52
CA LEU A 113 -7.02 -13.14 2.88
C LEU A 113 -6.68 -12.65 4.29
N TYR A 114 -7.10 -11.43 4.64
CA TYR A 114 -6.96 -10.90 5.99
C TYR A 114 -7.57 -11.86 7.03
N LEU A 115 -8.80 -12.32 6.84
CA LEU A 115 -9.46 -13.29 7.74
C LEU A 115 -8.69 -14.61 7.86
N ALA A 116 -8.08 -15.09 6.76
CA ALA A 116 -7.28 -16.31 6.77
C ALA A 116 -6.02 -16.18 7.66
N PHE A 117 -5.43 -14.99 7.73
CA PHE A 117 -4.31 -14.70 8.64
C PHE A 117 -4.78 -14.30 10.05
N GLU A 118 -5.97 -13.70 10.16
CA GLU A 118 -6.52 -13.23 11.44
C GLU A 118 -6.68 -14.37 12.45
N ARG A 119 -6.98 -15.59 12.00
CA ARG A 119 -7.02 -16.78 12.87
C ARG A 119 -5.71 -17.04 13.63
N TYR A 120 -4.58 -16.58 13.10
CA TYR A 120 -3.26 -16.69 13.73
C TYR A 120 -2.87 -15.44 14.52
N ASN A 121 -3.38 -14.27 14.12
CA ASN A 121 -3.05 -13.00 14.75
C ASN A 121 -3.91 -12.69 15.98
N GLN A 122 -5.18 -13.14 15.99
CA GLN A 122 -6.11 -12.87 17.10
C GLN A 122 -5.59 -13.36 18.46
N PRO A 123 -5.02 -14.57 18.59
CA PRO A 123 -4.44 -15.03 19.85
C PRO A 123 -3.29 -14.14 20.35
N ALA A 124 -2.48 -13.57 19.44
CA ALA A 124 -1.37 -12.69 19.80
C ALA A 124 -1.82 -11.29 20.26
N ARG A 125 -3.06 -10.88 19.98
CA ARG A 125 -3.64 -9.59 20.39
C ARG A 125 -4.35 -9.63 21.74
N LYS A 126 -4.81 -10.80 22.17
CA LYS A 126 -5.40 -10.97 23.50
C LYS A 126 -4.27 -11.06 24.52
N LYS A 127 -4.13 -9.99 25.33
CA LYS A 127 -3.39 -10.05 26.59
C LYS A 127 -4.18 -10.82 27.63
#